data_AF-A0A959TPG8-F1
#
_entry.id   AF-A0A959TPG8-F1
#
_cell.length_a   1.000
_cell.length_b   1.000
_cell.length_c   1.000
_cell.angle_alpha   90.00
_cell.angle_beta   90.00
_cell.angle_gamma   90.00
#
_symmetry.space_group_name_H-M   'P 1'
#
loop_
_entity.id
_entity.type
_entity.pdbx_description
1 polymer ?
#
loop_
_entity_poly.entity_id
_entity_poly.type
_entity_poly.pdbx_seq_one_letter_code
_entity_poly.pdbx_strand_id
1 'polypeptide(L)'
;MDVLFAQDHRDVVSLCAFLLDTNATVRRDAAIALASVQDTAASACLTKALDDPDALVRRNALFALSFIADSILLQQIITTADAEPDTAISRVMHEAVFRAELRARPRDAAFLISYLESTDRDIRTRAAQTLARLPQEQLVPATDDILHAFEVERDPNVRMFLVGALGHGTTPEVIQLLKRLGTNDPLPMIRVAAVRALSASRDAALAGYLFDRTNDSASSVRQAALEQLERLPPPLDGEAAWRAGQQHDRLAIKIALYGIALRDGDEGTRNAARLLMRSMAEQDLGPYRNADLITAMAWDPDEDRSGELRAILHAPRTPPEKQAAFSALLRIAGNAEGSTTNITPASAIRDALSTHDAGLIAAGCETLAGMDSTQVREALGNGMIKEARTALHPIRDLETIQLLDDAEAQLAGRPRPMHTAPPFNHPIHRDRLSYLQQDQKYRIATTKGDIILAIEPDAAPGTSAAFDSLVAAGYYDGKAFHRIVPDFVAQGGCPRGDGYGGMNWTMRTEIGLRGFTPGAVGVASAGRDTESCQFFLMLAPAPHLDGRYTRFAHVVSGMDVAEMLEVGDIMVHIARTD
;
A
#
# COMPACT_ATOMS: atom_id res chain seq x y z
N MET A 1 -3.96 -34.16 14.37
CA MET A 1 -4.29 -32.85 13.79
C MET A 1 -4.20 -31.83 14.91
N ASP A 2 -3.44 -30.76 14.74
CA ASP A 2 -3.30 -29.68 15.72
C ASP A 2 -3.97 -28.39 15.22
N VAL A 3 -4.04 -27.37 16.08
CA VAL A 3 -4.65 -26.07 15.77
C VAL A 3 -4.01 -25.44 14.53
N LEU A 4 -2.68 -25.48 14.43
CA LEU A 4 -1.95 -24.90 13.32
C LEU A 4 -2.32 -25.56 11.97
N PHE A 5 -2.39 -26.89 11.94
CA PHE A 5 -2.86 -27.62 10.76
C PHE A 5 -4.28 -27.19 10.37
N ALA A 6 -5.20 -27.11 11.34
CA ALA A 6 -6.58 -26.73 11.09
C ALA A 6 -6.71 -25.27 10.60
N GLN A 7 -5.91 -24.34 11.15
CA GLN A 7 -5.83 -22.95 10.70
C GLN A 7 -5.42 -22.85 9.23
N ASP A 8 -4.36 -23.55 8.84
CA ASP A 8 -3.77 -23.51 7.50
C ASP A 8 -4.69 -24.15 6.44
N HIS A 9 -5.47 -25.15 6.86
CA HIS A 9 -6.50 -25.79 6.02
C HIS A 9 -7.85 -25.06 6.05
N ARG A 10 -7.98 -23.96 6.79
CA ARG A 10 -9.25 -23.23 7.00
C ARG A 10 -10.38 -24.14 7.54
N ASP A 11 -10.03 -25.13 8.37
CA ASP A 11 -10.96 -26.11 8.93
C ASP A 11 -11.68 -25.55 10.18
N VAL A 12 -12.76 -24.82 9.95
CA VAL A 12 -13.59 -24.20 10.99
C VAL A 12 -14.16 -25.23 11.96
N VAL A 13 -14.51 -26.43 11.49
CA VAL A 13 -15.13 -27.46 12.32
C VAL A 13 -14.15 -27.95 13.38
N SER A 14 -12.93 -28.29 12.96
CA SER A 14 -11.88 -28.70 13.88
C SER A 14 -11.48 -27.57 14.83
N LEU A 15 -11.37 -26.33 14.34
CA LEU A 15 -11.07 -25.17 15.17
C LEU A 15 -12.15 -24.89 16.24
N CYS A 16 -13.43 -24.97 15.89
CA CYS A 16 -14.51 -24.88 16.88
C CYS A 16 -14.47 -26.03 17.90
N ALA A 17 -14.01 -27.22 17.52
CA ALA A 17 -13.82 -28.33 18.46
C ALA A 17 -12.67 -28.05 19.44
N PHE A 18 -11.56 -27.46 18.98
CA PHE A 18 -10.44 -27.06 19.84
C PHE A 18 -10.80 -25.97 20.85
N LEU A 19 -11.83 -25.15 20.61
CA LEU A 19 -12.37 -24.23 21.62
C LEU A 19 -13.01 -24.94 22.82
N LEU A 20 -13.21 -26.26 22.76
CA LEU A 20 -13.76 -27.05 23.87
C LEU A 20 -12.66 -27.87 24.59
N ASP A 21 -11.39 -27.68 24.23
CA ASP A 21 -10.28 -28.43 24.80
C ASP A 21 -10.09 -28.13 26.30
N THR A 22 -9.69 -29.13 27.06
CA THR A 22 -9.35 -28.98 28.48
C THR A 22 -8.20 -28.01 28.73
N ASN A 23 -7.26 -27.90 27.80
CA ASN A 23 -6.10 -27.02 27.87
C ASN A 23 -6.44 -25.61 27.37
N ALA A 24 -6.33 -24.62 28.26
CA ALA A 24 -6.60 -23.22 27.92
C ALA A 24 -5.71 -22.70 26.78
N THR A 25 -4.46 -23.16 26.66
CA THR A 25 -3.58 -22.76 25.55
C THR A 25 -4.15 -23.20 24.20
N VAL A 26 -4.63 -24.46 24.09
CA VAL A 26 -5.25 -24.97 22.86
C VAL A 26 -6.48 -24.14 22.49
N ARG A 27 -7.31 -23.78 23.49
CA ARG A 27 -8.48 -22.92 23.28
C ARG A 27 -8.10 -21.51 22.83
N ARG A 28 -7.06 -20.91 23.43
CA ARG A 28 -6.55 -19.58 23.05
C ARG A 28 -6.05 -19.57 21.61
N ASP A 29 -5.29 -20.59 21.22
CA ASP A 29 -4.73 -20.72 19.88
C ASP A 29 -5.85 -20.95 18.87
N ALA A 30 -6.85 -21.78 19.19
CA ALA A 30 -8.01 -22.02 18.34
C ALA A 30 -8.81 -20.75 18.08
N ALA A 31 -9.00 -19.90 19.10
CA ALA A 31 -9.68 -18.62 18.95
C ALA A 31 -8.92 -17.66 18.00
N ILE A 32 -7.59 -17.58 18.10
CA ILE A 32 -6.76 -16.76 17.18
C ILE A 32 -6.74 -17.36 15.77
N ALA A 33 -6.66 -18.68 15.65
CA ALA A 33 -6.75 -19.35 14.36
C ALA A 33 -8.07 -19.02 13.66
N LEU A 34 -9.18 -18.97 14.38
CA LEU A 34 -10.47 -18.54 13.82
C LEU A 34 -10.47 -17.07 13.38
N ALA A 35 -9.69 -16.18 14.03
CA ALA A 35 -9.47 -14.82 13.54
C ALA A 35 -8.69 -14.78 12.21
N SER A 36 -7.83 -15.76 11.96
CA SER A 36 -7.15 -15.94 10.66
C SER A 36 -8.06 -16.54 9.59
N VAL A 37 -8.99 -17.42 9.98
CA VAL A 37 -9.97 -18.06 9.08
C VAL A 37 -11.15 -17.13 8.74
N GLN A 38 -11.59 -16.26 9.65
CA GLN A 38 -12.73 -15.32 9.52
C GLN A 38 -13.93 -15.87 8.72
N ASP A 39 -14.28 -17.13 8.98
CA ASP A 39 -15.50 -17.71 8.43
C ASP A 39 -16.65 -17.42 9.39
N THR A 40 -17.76 -16.90 8.86
CA THR A 40 -18.96 -16.57 9.66
C THR A 40 -19.60 -17.80 10.29
N ALA A 41 -19.30 -19.02 9.81
CA ALA A 41 -19.69 -20.27 10.44
C ALA A 41 -19.12 -20.42 11.87
N ALA A 42 -18.02 -19.73 12.19
CA ALA A 42 -17.40 -19.76 13.52
C ALA A 42 -18.14 -18.90 14.56
N SER A 43 -19.06 -18.01 14.15
CA SER A 43 -19.72 -17.04 15.03
C SER A 43 -20.35 -17.71 16.27
N ALA A 44 -21.06 -18.83 16.08
CA ALA A 44 -21.73 -19.51 17.19
C ALA A 44 -20.74 -20.09 18.23
N CYS A 45 -19.64 -20.71 17.77
CA CYS A 45 -18.66 -21.31 18.67
C CYS A 45 -17.81 -20.25 19.38
N LEU A 46 -17.49 -19.15 18.70
CA LEU A 46 -16.78 -18.00 19.27
C LEU A 46 -17.64 -17.23 20.28
N THR A 47 -18.92 -17.02 20.00
CA THR A 47 -19.84 -16.39 20.96
C THR A 47 -19.92 -17.21 22.26
N LYS A 48 -19.96 -18.54 22.16
CA LYS A 48 -19.90 -19.41 23.34
C LYS A 48 -18.57 -19.28 24.10
N ALA A 49 -17.46 -19.08 23.39
CA ALA A 49 -16.14 -18.89 24.00
C ALA A 49 -15.99 -17.55 24.74
N LEU A 50 -16.94 -16.61 24.60
CA LEU A 50 -17.00 -15.41 25.44
C LEU A 50 -17.33 -15.72 26.91
N ASP A 51 -17.91 -16.89 27.19
CA ASP A 51 -18.17 -17.36 28.55
C ASP A 51 -17.01 -18.21 29.12
N ASP A 52 -15.86 -18.29 28.43
CA ASP A 52 -14.73 -19.11 28.87
C ASP A 52 -14.16 -18.60 30.22
N PRO A 53 -13.81 -19.49 31.16
CA PRO A 53 -13.18 -19.08 32.42
C PRO A 53 -11.84 -18.36 32.21
N ASP A 54 -11.14 -18.66 31.12
CA ASP A 54 -9.85 -18.05 30.80
C ASP A 54 -10.02 -16.71 30.07
N ALA A 55 -9.50 -15.64 30.67
CA ALA A 55 -9.65 -14.30 30.13
C ALA A 55 -8.96 -14.11 28.76
N LEU A 56 -7.88 -14.83 28.47
CA LEU A 56 -7.20 -14.75 27.18
C LEU A 56 -7.98 -15.49 26.09
N VAL A 57 -8.73 -16.56 26.43
CA VAL A 57 -9.66 -17.19 25.49
C VAL A 57 -10.78 -16.21 25.13
N ARG A 58 -11.41 -15.57 26.11
CA ARG A 58 -12.46 -14.55 25.87
C ARG A 58 -11.96 -13.42 24.99
N ARG A 59 -10.76 -12.88 25.29
CA ARG A 59 -10.10 -11.85 24.48
C ARG A 59 -9.92 -12.27 23.03
N ASN A 60 -9.34 -13.44 22.81
CA ASN A 60 -9.04 -13.94 21.47
C ASN A 60 -10.34 -14.25 20.70
N ALA A 61 -11.37 -14.75 21.39
CA ALA A 61 -12.68 -15.00 20.81
C ALA A 61 -13.36 -13.69 20.38
N LEU A 62 -13.30 -12.64 21.21
CA LEU A 62 -13.82 -11.33 20.83
C LEU A 62 -13.05 -10.71 19.66
N PHE A 63 -11.73 -10.84 19.68
CA PHE A 63 -10.88 -10.40 18.58
C PHE A 63 -11.29 -11.08 17.26
N ALA A 64 -11.48 -12.40 17.26
CA ALA A 64 -11.97 -13.14 16.11
C ALA A 64 -13.37 -12.68 15.67
N LEU A 65 -14.29 -12.50 16.62
CA LEU A 65 -15.63 -12.00 16.36
C LEU A 65 -15.62 -10.62 15.69
N SER A 66 -14.69 -9.72 16.01
CA SER A 66 -14.62 -8.39 15.37
C SER A 66 -14.46 -8.46 13.84
N PHE A 67 -13.92 -9.55 13.31
CA PHE A 67 -13.77 -9.77 11.87
C PHE A 67 -14.95 -10.46 11.21
N ILE A 68 -15.87 -11.08 11.95
CA ILE A 68 -17.00 -11.83 11.38
C ILE A 68 -18.39 -11.40 11.88
N ALA A 69 -18.48 -10.70 13.00
CA ALA A 69 -19.72 -10.36 13.67
C ALA A 69 -20.63 -9.46 12.81
N ASP A 70 -21.93 -9.72 12.91
CA ASP A 70 -22.98 -8.90 12.34
C ASP A 70 -23.46 -7.82 13.33
N SER A 71 -24.44 -7.02 12.92
CA SER A 71 -25.00 -5.96 13.76
C SER A 71 -25.74 -6.48 15.00
N ILE A 72 -26.19 -7.74 15.01
CA ILE A 72 -26.90 -8.36 16.14
C ILE A 72 -25.90 -8.72 17.24
N LEU A 73 -24.75 -9.29 16.86
CA LEU A 73 -23.69 -9.67 17.78
C LEU A 73 -22.97 -8.47 18.42
N LEU A 74 -23.08 -7.28 17.82
CA LEU A 74 -22.42 -6.07 18.30
C LEU A 74 -22.76 -5.71 19.75
N GLN A 75 -24.04 -5.77 20.14
CA GLN A 75 -24.45 -5.39 21.50
C GLN A 75 -23.89 -6.36 22.55
N GLN A 76 -23.80 -7.65 22.20
CA GLN A 76 -23.21 -8.66 23.07
C GLN A 76 -21.69 -8.46 23.20
N ILE A 77 -21.02 -8.11 22.11
CA ILE A 77 -19.59 -7.76 22.09
C ILE A 77 -19.31 -6.56 23.01
N ILE A 78 -20.07 -5.48 22.89
CA ILE A 78 -19.96 -4.28 23.74
C ILE A 78 -20.13 -4.66 25.21
N THR A 79 -21.22 -5.36 25.54
CA THR A 79 -21.53 -5.76 26.92
C THR A 79 -20.42 -6.62 27.54
N THR A 80 -19.83 -7.53 26.76
CA THR A 80 -18.74 -8.39 27.21
C THR A 80 -17.45 -7.60 27.41
N ALA A 81 -17.16 -6.63 26.52
CA ALA A 81 -16.00 -5.76 26.62
C ALA A 81 -16.06 -4.86 27.86
N ASP A 82 -17.21 -4.25 28.13
CA ASP A 82 -17.43 -3.36 29.28
C ASP A 82 -17.36 -4.10 30.63
N ALA A 83 -17.72 -5.38 30.64
CA ALA A 83 -17.71 -6.21 31.84
C ALA A 83 -16.33 -6.81 32.16
N GLU A 84 -15.33 -6.67 31.29
CA GLU A 84 -14.01 -7.29 31.48
C GLU A 84 -13.14 -6.47 32.46
N PRO A 85 -12.83 -7.01 33.65
CA PRO A 85 -12.09 -6.27 34.68
C PRO A 85 -10.60 -6.07 34.36
N ASP A 86 -10.01 -6.88 33.49
CA ASP A 86 -8.60 -6.72 33.10
C ASP A 86 -8.45 -5.60 32.07
N THR A 87 -7.86 -4.48 32.49
CA THR A 87 -7.63 -3.30 31.64
C THR A 87 -6.84 -3.58 30.37
N ALA A 88 -5.89 -4.52 30.36
CA ALA A 88 -5.11 -4.86 29.18
C ALA A 88 -5.94 -5.65 28.17
N ILE A 89 -6.85 -6.49 28.67
CA ILE A 89 -7.80 -7.24 27.86
C ILE A 89 -8.88 -6.28 27.35
N SER A 90 -9.49 -5.49 28.23
CA SER A 90 -10.49 -4.46 27.93
C SER A 90 -10.02 -3.56 26.77
N ARG A 91 -8.75 -3.17 26.72
CA ARG A 91 -8.19 -2.42 25.59
C ARG A 91 -8.36 -3.13 24.23
N VAL A 92 -7.95 -4.39 24.15
CA VAL A 92 -8.12 -5.21 22.92
C VAL A 92 -9.60 -5.39 22.60
N MET A 93 -10.44 -5.46 23.64
CA MET A 93 -11.88 -5.62 23.49
C MET A 93 -12.55 -4.35 22.94
N HIS A 94 -12.16 -3.16 23.42
CA HIS A 94 -12.70 -1.88 22.95
C HIS A 94 -12.30 -1.60 21.49
N GLU A 95 -11.09 -1.99 21.10
CA GLU A 95 -10.67 -1.93 19.70
C GLU A 95 -11.46 -2.91 18.81
N ALA A 96 -11.78 -4.11 19.32
CA ALA A 96 -12.66 -5.06 18.65
C ALA A 96 -14.09 -4.51 18.50
N VAL A 97 -14.62 -3.86 19.54
CA VAL A 97 -15.91 -3.17 19.52
C VAL A 97 -15.90 -2.06 18.47
N PHE A 98 -14.92 -1.17 18.49
CA PHE A 98 -14.81 -0.08 17.53
C PHE A 98 -14.80 -0.59 16.08
N ARG A 99 -14.04 -1.66 15.80
CA ARG A 99 -14.04 -2.32 14.48
C ARG A 99 -15.40 -2.88 14.09
N ALA A 100 -16.11 -3.49 15.02
CA ALA A 100 -17.45 -4.01 14.79
C ALA A 100 -18.48 -2.87 14.56
N GLU A 101 -18.40 -1.79 15.33
CA GLU A 101 -19.25 -0.60 15.13
C GLU A 101 -19.03 0.05 13.76
N LEU A 102 -17.77 0.20 13.32
CA LEU A 102 -17.40 0.72 12.00
C LEU A 102 -17.94 -0.09 10.82
N ARG A 103 -18.26 -1.36 11.05
CA ARG A 103 -18.92 -2.22 10.06
C ARG A 103 -20.43 -2.13 10.11
N ALA A 104 -20.99 -1.98 11.31
CA ALA A 104 -22.42 -2.03 11.54
C ALA A 104 -23.14 -0.69 11.31
N ARG A 105 -22.44 0.44 11.40
CA ARG A 105 -23.02 1.79 11.27
C ARG A 105 -22.45 2.57 10.08
N PRO A 106 -23.20 3.53 9.51
CA PRO A 106 -22.66 4.49 8.57
C PRO A 106 -21.47 5.22 9.19
N ARG A 107 -20.41 5.40 8.41
CA ARG A 107 -19.24 6.17 8.83
C ARG A 107 -19.58 7.65 8.68
N ASP A 108 -19.94 8.29 9.79
CA ASP A 108 -20.12 9.74 9.86
C ASP A 108 -19.01 10.44 10.66
N ALA A 109 -18.76 11.70 10.34
CA ALA A 109 -17.68 12.48 10.94
C ALA A 109 -17.88 12.68 12.46
N ALA A 110 -19.10 12.94 12.91
CA ALA A 110 -19.41 13.20 14.31
C ALA A 110 -19.13 11.97 15.19
N PHE A 111 -19.53 10.79 14.73
CA PHE A 111 -19.22 9.51 15.36
C PHE A 111 -17.71 9.33 15.53
N LEU A 112 -16.93 9.52 14.46
CA LEU A 112 -15.47 9.36 14.51
C LEU A 112 -14.79 10.40 15.41
N ILE A 113 -15.28 11.64 15.42
CA ILE A 113 -14.76 12.71 16.27
C ILE A 113 -14.97 12.38 17.75
N SER A 114 -16.11 11.79 18.14
CA SER A 114 -16.32 11.36 19.54
C SER A 114 -15.27 10.36 20.03
N TYR A 115 -14.74 9.53 19.13
CA TYR A 115 -13.68 8.56 19.47
C TYR A 115 -12.29 9.21 19.59
N LEU A 116 -12.11 10.46 19.15
CA LEU A 116 -10.87 11.22 19.36
C LEU A 116 -10.70 11.66 20.83
N GLU A 117 -11.74 11.58 21.66
CA GLU A 117 -11.65 11.85 23.10
C GLU A 117 -11.23 10.61 23.91
N SER A 118 -11.10 9.44 23.25
CA SER A 118 -10.70 8.19 23.91
C SER A 118 -9.34 8.33 24.60
N THR A 119 -9.20 7.75 25.79
CA THR A 119 -7.91 7.66 26.47
C THR A 119 -6.95 6.71 25.76
N ASP A 120 -7.46 5.79 24.94
CA ASP A 120 -6.67 4.85 24.14
C ASP A 120 -6.17 5.49 22.84
N ARG A 121 -4.85 5.57 22.72
CA ARG A 121 -4.16 6.07 21.53
C ARG A 121 -4.51 5.28 20.27
N ASP A 122 -4.65 3.96 20.35
CA ASP A 122 -4.85 3.11 19.17
C ASP A 122 -6.26 3.35 18.57
N ILE A 123 -7.26 3.52 19.44
CA ILE A 123 -8.62 3.95 19.08
C ILE A 123 -8.60 5.34 18.42
N ARG A 124 -7.95 6.33 19.05
CA ARG A 124 -7.83 7.68 18.47
C ARG A 124 -7.15 7.66 17.10
N THR A 125 -6.10 6.86 16.94
CA THR A 125 -5.36 6.69 15.68
C THR A 125 -6.26 6.13 14.59
N ARG A 126 -7.04 5.08 14.90
CA ARG A 126 -7.95 4.46 13.94
C ARG A 126 -9.13 5.37 13.61
N ALA A 127 -9.67 6.09 14.59
CA ALA A 127 -10.72 7.09 14.39
C ALA A 127 -10.23 8.20 13.45
N ALA A 128 -9.08 8.82 13.74
CA ALA A 128 -8.49 9.86 12.90
C ALA A 128 -8.16 9.36 11.49
N GLN A 129 -7.59 8.15 11.35
CA GLN A 129 -7.34 7.56 10.03
C GLN A 129 -8.63 7.34 9.24
N THR A 130 -9.68 6.85 9.90
CA THR A 130 -10.97 6.63 9.25
C THR A 130 -11.61 7.96 8.85
N LEU A 131 -11.48 8.98 9.70
CA LEU A 131 -11.96 10.34 9.47
C LEU A 131 -11.28 10.94 8.24
N ALA A 132 -9.95 10.82 8.13
CA ALA A 132 -9.19 11.32 6.98
C ALA A 132 -9.56 10.70 5.62
N ARG A 133 -10.34 9.61 5.61
CA ARG A 133 -10.81 8.91 4.41
C ARG A 133 -12.29 9.13 4.13
N LEU A 134 -12.97 9.92 4.96
CA LEU A 134 -14.33 10.35 4.68
C LEU A 134 -14.37 11.27 3.45
N PRO A 135 -15.49 11.30 2.72
CA PRO A 135 -15.64 12.17 1.57
C PRO A 135 -15.79 13.63 2.01
N GLN A 136 -15.48 14.57 1.11
CA GLN A 136 -15.40 16.00 1.42
C GLN A 136 -16.70 16.56 2.01
N GLU A 137 -17.85 16.06 1.57
CA GLU A 137 -19.18 16.51 2.02
C GLU A 137 -19.40 16.27 3.52
N GLN A 138 -18.69 15.31 4.11
CA GLN A 138 -18.72 15.04 5.54
C GLN A 138 -17.63 15.77 6.32
N LEU A 139 -16.48 16.03 5.69
CA LEU A 139 -15.34 16.67 6.36
C LEU A 139 -15.48 18.18 6.45
N VAL A 140 -16.00 18.83 5.41
CA VAL A 140 -16.15 20.30 5.38
C VAL A 140 -16.98 20.81 6.57
N PRO A 141 -18.17 20.24 6.89
CA PRO A 141 -18.94 20.69 8.05
C PRO A 141 -18.27 20.45 9.41
N ALA A 142 -17.33 19.50 9.49
CA ALA A 142 -16.65 19.11 10.73
C ALA A 142 -15.27 19.78 10.90
N THR A 143 -14.91 20.74 10.03
CA THR A 143 -13.58 21.34 9.98
C THR A 143 -13.15 21.93 11.33
N ASP A 144 -14.04 22.66 12.02
CA ASP A 144 -13.72 23.31 13.30
C ASP A 144 -13.48 22.29 14.42
N ASP A 145 -14.26 21.21 14.46
CA ASP A 145 -14.07 20.12 15.42
C ASP A 145 -12.76 19.37 15.17
N ILE A 146 -12.40 19.16 13.90
CA ILE A 146 -11.12 18.54 13.51
C ILE A 146 -9.95 19.44 13.90
N LEU A 147 -10.06 20.76 13.67
CA LEU A 147 -9.06 21.73 14.10
C LEU A 147 -8.88 21.69 15.63
N HIS A 148 -9.98 21.70 16.38
CA HIS A 148 -9.94 21.61 17.83
C HIS A 148 -9.25 20.31 18.29
N ALA A 149 -9.63 19.16 17.71
CA ALA A 149 -9.01 17.87 18.00
C ALA A 149 -7.49 17.89 17.70
N PHE A 150 -7.08 18.52 16.59
CA PHE A 150 -5.67 18.65 16.23
C PHE A 150 -4.87 19.52 17.21
N GLU A 151 -5.47 20.60 17.73
CA GLU A 151 -4.83 21.51 18.68
C GLU A 151 -4.53 20.85 20.03
N VAL A 152 -5.43 19.98 20.50
CA VAL A 152 -5.29 19.30 21.79
C VAL A 152 -4.46 18.01 21.70
N GLU A 153 -4.44 17.36 20.53
CA GLU A 153 -3.75 16.08 20.35
C GLU A 153 -2.21 16.23 20.38
N ARG A 154 -1.58 15.29 21.08
CA ARG A 154 -0.13 15.23 21.32
C ARG A 154 0.54 14.08 20.59
N ASP A 155 -0.20 13.01 20.28
CA ASP A 155 0.35 11.88 19.56
C ASP A 155 0.59 12.25 18.08
N PRO A 156 1.83 12.10 17.58
CA PRO A 156 2.18 12.52 16.23
C PRO A 156 1.43 11.74 15.14
N ASN A 157 1.08 10.47 15.40
CA ASN A 157 0.37 9.66 14.43
C ASN A 157 -1.09 10.11 14.27
N VAL A 158 -1.76 10.41 15.40
CA VAL A 158 -3.12 10.92 15.38
C VAL A 158 -3.14 12.29 14.69
N ARG A 159 -2.20 13.18 15.07
CA ARG A 159 -2.03 14.50 14.43
C ARG A 159 -1.85 14.40 12.92
N MET A 160 -1.01 13.47 12.44
CA MET A 160 -0.80 13.24 11.01
C MET A 160 -2.11 12.95 10.26
N PHE A 161 -2.95 12.07 10.81
CA PHE A 161 -4.24 11.77 10.20
C PHE A 161 -5.22 12.94 10.26
N LEU A 162 -5.25 13.68 11.37
CA LEU A 162 -6.09 14.89 11.48
C LEU A 162 -5.68 15.96 10.45
N VAL A 163 -4.38 16.15 10.22
CA VAL A 163 -3.88 17.02 9.14
C VAL A 163 -4.37 16.56 7.77
N GLY A 164 -4.36 15.24 7.52
CA GLY A 164 -4.94 14.68 6.30
C GLY A 164 -6.44 14.96 6.15
N ALA A 165 -7.21 14.87 7.25
CA ALA A 165 -8.63 15.18 7.25
C ALA A 165 -8.91 16.67 6.95
N LEU A 166 -8.05 17.58 7.43
CA LEU A 166 -8.15 19.02 7.17
C LEU A 166 -7.91 19.42 5.72
N GLY A 167 -7.27 18.58 4.89
CA GLY A 167 -7.02 18.88 3.47
C GLY A 167 -8.28 19.10 2.62
N HIS A 168 -9.43 18.63 3.11
CA HIS A 168 -10.72 18.83 2.45
C HIS A 168 -11.38 20.17 2.82
N GLY A 169 -10.87 20.86 3.85
CA GLY A 169 -11.27 22.20 4.26
C GLY A 169 -10.64 23.26 3.36
N THR A 170 -11.47 24.15 2.82
CA THR A 170 -11.04 25.18 1.84
C THR A 170 -10.87 26.56 2.44
N THR A 171 -10.92 26.69 3.77
CA THR A 171 -10.82 28.00 4.43
C THR A 171 -9.39 28.56 4.32
N PRO A 172 -9.22 29.87 4.11
CA PRO A 172 -7.89 30.50 4.09
C PRO A 172 -7.05 30.19 5.33
N GLU A 173 -7.70 30.07 6.49
CA GLU A 173 -7.07 29.75 7.77
C GLU A 173 -6.44 28.35 7.76
N VAL A 174 -7.18 27.34 7.26
CA VAL A 174 -6.69 25.97 7.12
C VAL A 174 -5.55 25.90 6.11
N ILE A 175 -5.66 26.56 4.96
CA ILE A 175 -4.59 26.62 3.96
C ILE A 175 -3.31 27.21 4.56
N GLN A 176 -3.42 28.31 5.32
CA GLN A 176 -2.25 28.91 5.98
C GLN A 176 -1.67 28.02 7.07
N LEU A 177 -2.51 27.33 7.85
CA LEU A 177 -2.05 26.34 8.82
C LEU A 177 -1.27 25.22 8.13
N LEU A 178 -1.82 24.61 7.08
CA LEU A 178 -1.18 23.52 6.36
C LEU A 178 0.14 23.98 5.71
N LYS A 179 0.21 25.20 5.14
CA LYS A 179 1.48 25.75 4.65
C LYS A 179 2.53 25.90 5.76
N ARG A 180 2.13 26.37 6.94
CA ARG A 180 3.04 26.47 8.10
C ARG A 180 3.52 25.10 8.55
N LEU A 181 2.61 24.13 8.70
CA LEU A 181 2.94 22.76 9.10
C LEU A 181 3.89 22.11 8.08
N GLY A 182 3.54 22.17 6.79
CA GLY A 182 4.34 21.61 5.71
C GLY A 182 5.72 22.26 5.53
N THR A 183 5.93 23.47 6.06
CA THR A 183 7.24 24.15 6.02
C THR A 183 8.07 23.89 7.26
N ASN A 184 7.47 23.98 8.45
CA ASN A 184 8.20 24.21 9.70
C ASN A 184 7.97 23.14 10.77
N ASP A 185 7.03 22.20 10.58
CA ASP A 185 6.80 21.18 11.60
C ASP A 185 8.07 20.31 11.76
N PRO A 186 8.55 20.06 12.99
CA PRO A 186 9.77 19.29 13.20
C PRO A 186 9.65 17.84 12.71
N LEU A 187 8.43 17.29 12.65
CA LEU A 187 8.19 15.91 12.24
C LEU A 187 7.94 15.82 10.74
N PRO A 188 8.79 15.08 9.97
CA PRO A 188 8.60 14.91 8.54
C PRO A 188 7.20 14.39 8.16
N MET A 189 6.63 13.51 8.98
CA MET A 189 5.32 12.93 8.70
C MET A 189 4.17 13.96 8.73
N ILE A 190 4.27 14.96 9.60
CA ILE A 190 3.31 16.06 9.64
C ILE A 190 3.52 16.96 8.41
N ARG A 191 4.77 17.18 8.01
CA ARG A 191 5.07 17.97 6.81
C ARG A 191 4.52 17.31 5.55
N VAL A 192 4.73 16.00 5.37
CA VAL A 192 4.16 15.21 4.25
C VAL A 192 2.64 15.24 4.26
N ALA A 193 2.00 15.01 5.42
CA ALA A 193 0.54 15.07 5.54
C ALA A 193 0.01 16.43 5.11
N ALA A 194 0.66 17.52 5.54
CA ALA A 194 0.27 18.88 5.18
C ALA A 194 0.49 19.19 3.70
N VAL A 195 1.59 18.72 3.10
CA VAL A 195 1.87 18.84 1.65
C VAL A 195 0.78 18.15 0.83
N ARG A 196 0.41 16.91 1.19
CA ARG A 196 -0.68 16.17 0.52
C ARG A 196 -2.04 16.84 0.71
N ALA A 197 -2.32 17.29 1.94
CA ALA A 197 -3.56 17.97 2.28
C ALA A 197 -3.75 19.26 1.47
N LEU A 198 -2.71 20.08 1.30
CA LEU A 198 -2.76 21.31 0.49
C LEU A 198 -3.13 21.04 -0.96
N SER A 199 -2.55 19.99 -1.56
CA SER A 199 -2.73 19.68 -2.98
C SER A 199 -4.07 19.01 -3.31
N ALA A 200 -4.90 18.72 -2.30
CA ALA A 200 -6.27 18.23 -2.52
C ALA A 200 -7.13 19.21 -3.32
N SER A 201 -6.89 20.52 -3.20
CA SER A 201 -7.58 21.57 -3.96
C SER A 201 -7.23 21.57 -5.46
N ARG A 202 -6.12 20.93 -5.85
CA ARG A 202 -5.52 20.99 -7.19
C ARG A 202 -5.26 22.42 -7.70
N ASP A 203 -4.99 23.36 -6.79
CA ASP A 203 -4.63 24.73 -7.16
C ASP A 203 -3.18 24.81 -7.68
N ALA A 204 -3.03 25.17 -8.96
CA ALA A 204 -1.73 25.35 -9.61
C ALA A 204 -0.85 26.42 -8.93
N ALA A 205 -1.44 27.38 -8.21
CA ALA A 205 -0.69 28.39 -7.45
C ALA A 205 0.17 27.78 -6.32
N LEU A 206 -0.06 26.51 -5.96
CA LEU A 206 0.77 25.79 -4.99
C LEU A 206 2.11 25.33 -5.57
N ALA A 207 2.32 25.38 -6.89
CA ALA A 207 3.53 24.87 -7.53
C ALA A 207 4.82 25.47 -6.95
N GLY A 208 4.87 26.80 -6.75
CA GLY A 208 6.04 27.47 -6.14
C GLY A 208 6.36 26.93 -4.74
N TYR A 209 5.33 26.78 -3.90
CA TYR A 209 5.47 26.18 -2.57
C TYR A 209 5.97 24.72 -2.65
N LEU A 210 5.47 23.92 -3.59
CA LEU A 210 5.90 22.54 -3.75
C LEU A 210 7.33 22.42 -4.31
N PHE A 211 7.74 23.31 -5.22
CA PHE A 211 9.14 23.41 -5.66
C PHE A 211 10.07 23.65 -4.48
N ASP A 212 9.72 24.54 -3.55
CA ASP A 212 10.50 24.75 -2.33
C ASP A 212 10.56 23.49 -1.46
N ARG A 213 9.47 22.72 -1.39
CA ARG A 213 9.41 21.45 -0.63
C ARG A 213 10.24 20.33 -1.26
N THR A 214 10.58 20.41 -2.54
CA THR A 214 11.57 19.49 -3.13
C THR A 214 12.95 19.64 -2.50
N ASN A 215 13.24 20.73 -1.78
CA ASN A 215 14.48 20.96 -1.04
C ASN A 215 14.41 20.62 0.46
N ASP A 216 13.32 20.00 0.92
CA ASP A 216 13.18 19.62 2.34
C ASP A 216 14.30 18.65 2.78
N SER A 217 14.69 18.71 4.06
CA SER A 217 15.73 17.84 4.62
C SER A 217 15.32 16.37 4.60
N ALA A 218 14.04 16.06 4.77
CA ALA A 218 13.51 14.70 4.75
C ALA A 218 13.18 14.23 3.32
N SER A 219 13.63 13.02 2.96
CA SER A 219 13.32 12.38 1.67
C SER A 219 11.83 12.21 1.44
N SER A 220 11.10 11.83 2.49
CA SER A 220 9.64 11.64 2.47
C SER A 220 8.90 12.90 2.03
N VAL A 221 9.29 14.08 2.52
CA VAL A 221 8.69 15.38 2.13
C VAL A 221 9.01 15.74 0.69
N ARG A 222 10.26 15.55 0.27
CA ARG A 222 10.66 15.80 -1.14
C ARG A 222 9.87 14.93 -2.10
N GLN A 223 9.73 13.64 -1.80
CA GLN A 223 8.97 12.70 -2.60
C GLN A 223 7.47 13.06 -2.63
N ALA A 224 6.88 13.41 -1.48
CA ALA A 224 5.50 13.85 -1.42
C ALA A 224 5.26 15.13 -2.26
N ALA A 225 6.20 16.08 -2.24
CA ALA A 225 6.12 17.30 -3.03
C ALA A 225 6.15 17.02 -4.55
N LEU A 226 7.02 16.12 -5.01
CA LEU A 226 7.06 15.68 -6.41
C LEU A 226 5.76 14.99 -6.83
N GLU A 227 5.27 14.05 -6.03
CA GLU A 227 4.00 13.36 -6.27
C GLU A 227 2.85 14.37 -6.42
N GLN A 228 2.84 15.42 -5.59
CA GLN A 228 1.80 16.45 -5.68
C GLN A 228 1.97 17.37 -6.89
N LEU A 229 3.19 17.73 -7.30
CA LEU A 229 3.45 18.53 -8.50
C LEU A 229 2.91 17.87 -9.76
N GLU A 230 3.08 16.55 -9.90
CA GLU A 230 2.56 15.78 -11.04
C GLU A 230 1.03 15.77 -11.11
N ARG A 231 0.35 15.94 -9.97
CA ARG A 231 -1.12 15.93 -9.85
C ARG A 231 -1.75 17.31 -10.04
N LEU A 232 -0.95 18.38 -10.01
CA LEU A 232 -1.45 19.73 -10.28
C LEU A 232 -1.78 19.90 -11.77
N PRO A 233 -2.85 20.65 -12.10
CA PRO A 233 -3.20 20.93 -13.47
C PRO A 233 -2.14 21.85 -14.11
N PRO A 234 -1.63 21.53 -15.31
CA PRO A 234 -0.75 22.42 -16.06
C PRO A 234 -1.50 23.65 -16.61
N PRO A 235 -0.79 24.71 -17.02
CA PRO A 235 0.66 24.87 -16.93
C PRO A 235 1.13 25.25 -15.53
N LEU A 236 2.30 24.73 -15.15
CA LEU A 236 3.07 25.19 -13.98
C LEU A 236 4.18 26.15 -14.43
N ASP A 237 4.92 26.73 -13.49
CA ASP A 237 6.09 27.58 -13.80
C ASP A 237 7.28 26.70 -14.21
N GLY A 238 7.45 26.48 -15.52
CA GLY A 238 8.49 25.63 -16.09
C GLY A 238 9.90 26.17 -15.88
N GLU A 239 10.08 27.50 -15.90
CA GLU A 239 11.35 28.15 -15.60
C GLU A 239 11.73 27.99 -14.12
N ALA A 240 10.75 28.00 -13.20
CA ALA A 240 10.97 27.69 -11.79
C ALA A 240 11.32 26.22 -11.59
N ALA A 241 10.63 25.30 -12.27
CA ALA A 241 10.97 23.89 -12.24
C ALA A 241 12.40 23.65 -12.74
N TRP A 242 12.80 24.30 -13.83
CA TRP A 242 14.17 24.26 -14.36
C TRP A 242 15.19 24.77 -13.33
N ARG A 243 14.98 25.98 -12.77
CA ARG A 243 15.85 26.57 -11.76
C ARG A 243 15.99 25.67 -10.53
N ALA A 244 14.87 25.10 -10.05
CA ALA A 244 14.87 24.16 -8.95
C ALA A 244 15.66 22.89 -9.31
N GLY A 245 15.45 22.30 -10.49
CA GLY A 245 16.17 21.12 -10.96
C GLY A 245 17.68 21.32 -11.06
N GLN A 246 18.13 22.52 -11.45
CA GLN A 246 19.55 22.87 -11.52
C GLN A 246 20.23 22.94 -10.14
N GLN A 247 19.48 23.23 -9.08
CA GLN A 247 19.99 23.36 -7.71
C GLN A 247 20.02 22.03 -6.96
N HIS A 248 19.47 20.97 -7.54
CA HIS A 248 19.39 19.65 -6.92
C HIS A 248 20.57 18.75 -7.30
N ASP A 249 21.10 18.05 -6.30
CA ASP A 249 22.09 16.98 -6.49
C ASP A 249 21.44 15.60 -6.68
N ARG A 250 20.15 15.46 -6.35
CA ARG A 250 19.43 14.18 -6.38
C ARG A 250 18.80 13.93 -7.74
N LEU A 251 19.34 12.95 -8.45
CA LEU A 251 18.94 12.65 -9.82
C LEU A 251 17.43 12.41 -9.99
N ALA A 252 16.80 11.69 -9.06
CA ALA A 252 15.35 11.47 -9.02
C ALA A 252 14.54 12.77 -9.12
N ILE A 253 14.92 13.76 -8.30
CA ILE A 253 14.25 15.06 -8.22
C ILE A 253 14.56 15.89 -9.45
N LYS A 254 15.82 15.87 -9.92
CA LYS A 254 16.22 16.56 -11.15
C LYS A 254 15.41 16.10 -12.35
N ILE A 255 15.31 14.79 -12.56
CA ILE A 255 14.58 14.20 -13.69
C ILE A 255 13.11 14.63 -13.66
N ALA A 256 12.44 14.53 -12.52
CA ALA A 256 11.05 14.94 -12.38
C ALA A 256 10.85 16.44 -12.67
N LEU A 257 11.70 17.31 -12.10
CA LEU A 257 11.64 18.75 -12.32
C LEU A 257 11.96 19.15 -13.76
N TYR A 258 12.90 18.46 -14.41
CA TYR A 258 13.18 18.65 -15.83
C TYR A 258 12.00 18.19 -16.71
N GLY A 259 11.25 17.16 -16.31
CA GLY A 259 10.00 16.78 -16.97
C GLY A 259 8.95 17.91 -16.93
N ILE A 260 8.80 18.57 -15.78
CA ILE A 260 7.90 19.75 -15.65
C ILE A 260 8.41 20.92 -16.49
N ALA A 261 9.73 21.21 -16.44
CA ALA A 261 10.35 22.25 -17.25
C ALA A 261 10.18 21.99 -18.75
N LEU A 262 10.24 20.71 -19.16
CA LEU A 262 10.03 20.29 -20.53
C LEU A 262 8.56 20.42 -20.96
N ARG A 263 7.60 20.19 -20.05
CA ARG A 263 6.17 20.40 -20.33
C ARG A 263 5.83 21.90 -20.47
N ASP A 264 6.21 22.69 -19.47
CA ASP A 264 5.60 24.01 -19.23
C ASP A 264 6.55 25.20 -19.45
N GLY A 265 7.84 24.96 -19.70
CA GLY A 265 8.82 26.04 -19.91
C GLY A 265 8.74 26.67 -21.30
N ASP A 266 9.37 27.83 -21.45
CA ASP A 266 9.62 28.45 -22.76
C ASP A 266 10.52 27.57 -23.66
N GLU A 267 10.62 27.92 -24.94
CA GLU A 267 11.39 27.16 -25.94
C GLU A 267 12.86 26.95 -25.51
N GLY A 268 13.47 27.97 -24.91
CA GLY A 268 14.86 27.89 -24.41
C GLY A 268 15.00 26.88 -23.27
N THR A 269 14.08 26.93 -22.30
CA THR A 269 14.02 26.04 -21.15
C THR A 269 13.74 24.60 -21.58
N ARG A 270 12.79 24.38 -22.49
CA ARG A 270 12.51 23.05 -23.06
C ARG A 270 13.73 22.48 -23.77
N ASN A 271 14.38 23.27 -24.64
CA ASN A 271 15.59 22.85 -25.34
C ASN A 271 16.72 22.45 -24.37
N ALA A 272 16.92 23.23 -23.30
CA ALA A 272 17.93 22.93 -22.29
C ALA A 272 17.61 21.66 -21.49
N ALA A 273 16.36 21.51 -21.02
CA ALA A 273 15.89 20.33 -20.31
C ALA A 273 16.00 19.06 -21.17
N ARG A 274 15.59 19.14 -22.43
CA ARG A 274 15.70 18.04 -23.40
C ARG A 274 17.14 17.60 -23.61
N LEU A 275 18.06 18.54 -23.82
CA LEU A 275 19.48 18.23 -24.05
C LEU A 275 20.09 17.51 -22.83
N LEU A 276 19.81 17.99 -21.62
CA LEU A 276 20.30 17.35 -20.40
C LEU A 276 19.72 15.94 -20.21
N MET A 277 18.41 15.78 -20.40
CA MET A 277 17.77 14.47 -20.26
C MET A 277 18.26 13.47 -21.32
N ARG A 278 18.55 13.90 -22.54
CA ARG A 278 19.19 13.03 -23.55
C ARG A 278 20.59 12.59 -23.14
N SER A 279 21.39 13.51 -22.61
CA SER A 279 22.72 13.17 -22.08
C SER A 279 22.65 12.22 -20.88
N MET A 280 21.60 12.34 -20.06
CA MET A 280 21.32 11.37 -18.99
C MET A 280 20.93 10.00 -19.55
N ALA A 281 20.16 9.94 -20.64
CA ALA A 281 19.69 8.69 -21.25
C ALA A 281 20.81 7.89 -21.93
N GLU A 282 21.93 8.52 -22.24
CA GLU A 282 23.15 7.85 -22.73
C GLU A 282 23.89 7.08 -21.62
N GLN A 283 23.58 7.38 -20.35
CA GLN A 283 24.15 6.72 -19.18
C GLN A 283 23.19 5.62 -18.70
N ASP A 284 23.73 4.52 -18.19
CA ASP A 284 22.89 3.55 -17.46
C ASP A 284 22.74 4.01 -16.00
N LEU A 285 21.56 4.54 -15.68
CA LEU A 285 21.22 5.06 -14.36
C LEU A 285 20.56 3.98 -13.47
N GLY A 286 20.42 2.76 -14.00
CA GLY A 286 19.70 1.67 -13.38
C GLY A 286 18.19 1.70 -13.64
N PRO A 287 17.48 0.58 -13.38
CA PRO A 287 16.11 0.35 -13.87
C PRO A 287 15.11 1.45 -13.50
N TYR A 288 15.15 1.92 -12.26
CA TYR A 288 14.17 2.90 -11.76
C TYR A 288 14.46 4.32 -12.23
N ARG A 289 15.74 4.71 -12.35
CA ARG A 289 16.10 6.06 -12.84
C ARG A 289 15.96 6.17 -14.35
N ASN A 290 16.22 5.08 -15.08
CA ASN A 290 15.87 4.97 -16.49
C ASN A 290 14.33 5.07 -16.67
N ALA A 291 13.55 4.42 -15.81
CA ALA A 291 12.09 4.52 -15.82
C ALA A 291 11.58 5.96 -15.56
N ASP A 292 12.16 6.67 -14.57
CA ASP A 292 11.83 8.08 -14.33
C ASP A 292 12.13 8.94 -15.56
N LEU A 293 13.27 8.70 -16.21
CA LEU A 293 13.69 9.46 -17.39
C LEU A 293 12.77 9.23 -18.59
N ILE A 294 12.35 7.98 -18.82
CA ILE A 294 11.35 7.63 -19.84
C ILE A 294 10.06 8.43 -19.61
N THR A 295 9.58 8.45 -18.36
CA THR A 295 8.38 9.19 -17.96
C THR A 295 8.57 10.71 -18.15
N ALA A 296 9.68 11.27 -17.65
CA ALA A 296 9.98 12.69 -17.70
C ALA A 296 10.08 13.21 -19.15
N MET A 297 10.82 12.50 -20.01
CA MET A 297 11.00 12.91 -21.40
C MET A 297 9.73 12.77 -22.25
N ALA A 298 8.72 11.99 -21.81
CA ALA A 298 7.42 11.93 -22.50
C ALA A 298 6.52 13.14 -22.22
N TRP A 299 6.96 14.07 -21.37
CA TRP A 299 6.28 15.36 -21.17
C TRP A 299 6.58 16.38 -22.28
N ASP A 300 7.49 16.06 -23.20
CA ASP A 300 7.86 16.94 -24.31
C ASP A 300 6.69 17.21 -25.26
N PRO A 301 6.22 18.47 -25.37
CA PRO A 301 5.20 18.81 -26.35
C PRO A 301 5.77 18.89 -27.79
N ASP A 302 7.09 19.03 -27.95
CA ASP A 302 7.70 19.27 -29.26
C ASP A 302 8.16 17.98 -29.97
N GLU A 303 8.13 16.81 -29.31
CA GLU A 303 8.62 15.53 -29.85
C GLU A 303 7.62 14.38 -29.72
N ASP A 304 7.25 13.76 -30.85
CA ASP A 304 6.49 12.51 -30.83
C ASP A 304 7.40 11.31 -30.53
N ARG A 305 7.28 10.79 -29.30
CA ARG A 305 8.03 9.62 -28.83
C ARG A 305 7.21 8.33 -28.82
N SER A 306 5.99 8.33 -29.36
CA SER A 306 5.09 7.16 -29.31
C SER A 306 5.71 5.90 -29.94
N GLY A 307 6.43 6.03 -31.05
CA GLY A 307 7.13 4.92 -31.70
C GLY A 307 8.25 4.33 -30.84
N GLU A 308 9.06 5.18 -30.21
CA GLU A 308 10.13 4.77 -29.30
C GLU A 308 9.57 4.01 -28.08
N LEU A 309 8.53 4.57 -27.45
CA LEU A 309 7.92 3.98 -26.26
C LEU A 309 7.27 2.62 -26.56
N ARG A 310 6.61 2.46 -27.73
CA ARG A 310 6.10 1.15 -28.18
C ARG A 310 7.24 0.14 -28.34
N ALA A 311 8.38 0.55 -28.90
CA ALA A 311 9.53 -0.33 -29.03
C ALA A 311 10.04 -0.79 -27.65
N ILE A 312 10.02 0.08 -26.62
CA ILE A 312 10.41 -0.27 -25.25
C ILE A 312 9.54 -1.39 -24.66
N LEU A 313 8.22 -1.38 -24.91
CA LEU A 313 7.30 -2.42 -24.38
C LEU A 313 7.72 -3.83 -24.81
N HIS A 314 8.13 -3.99 -26.06
CA HIS A 314 8.50 -5.28 -26.65
C HIS A 314 10.01 -5.59 -26.59
N ALA A 315 10.85 -4.60 -26.28
CA ALA A 315 12.29 -4.77 -26.12
C ALA A 315 12.64 -5.60 -24.87
N PRO A 316 13.85 -6.18 -24.79
CA PRO A 316 14.38 -6.81 -23.57
C PRO A 316 14.81 -5.76 -22.53
N ARG A 317 13.88 -4.86 -22.17
CA ARG A 317 14.02 -3.85 -21.13
C ARG A 317 13.52 -4.37 -19.79
N THR A 318 13.93 -3.72 -18.72
CA THR A 318 13.52 -4.13 -17.37
C THR A 318 12.02 -3.86 -17.16
N PRO A 319 11.33 -4.62 -16.28
CA PRO A 319 9.91 -4.39 -16.03
C PRO A 319 9.57 -2.94 -15.60
N PRO A 320 10.34 -2.25 -14.73
CA PRO A 320 10.08 -0.84 -14.41
C PRO A 320 10.15 0.10 -15.62
N GLU A 321 11.14 -0.08 -16.51
CA GLU A 321 11.27 0.72 -17.74
C GLU A 321 10.08 0.50 -18.69
N LYS A 322 9.58 -0.74 -18.77
CA LYS A 322 8.40 -1.07 -19.56
C LYS A 322 7.14 -0.43 -19.00
N GLN A 323 6.94 -0.47 -17.67
CA GLN A 323 5.83 0.20 -17.01
C GLN A 323 5.85 1.72 -17.25
N ALA A 324 7.02 2.34 -17.14
CA ALA A 324 7.19 3.76 -17.44
C ALA A 324 6.86 4.08 -18.91
N ALA A 325 7.29 3.25 -19.85
CA ALA A 325 6.97 3.44 -21.26
C ALA A 325 5.47 3.32 -21.54
N PHE A 326 4.78 2.38 -20.89
CA PHE A 326 3.33 2.23 -21.01
C PHE A 326 2.59 3.44 -20.42
N SER A 327 2.95 3.88 -19.22
CA SER A 327 2.39 5.08 -18.59
C SER A 327 2.60 6.33 -19.45
N ALA A 328 3.78 6.48 -20.04
CA ALA A 328 4.11 7.55 -20.98
C ALA A 328 3.24 7.50 -22.25
N LEU A 329 3.03 6.32 -22.83
CA LEU A 329 2.16 6.14 -24.01
C LEU A 329 0.72 6.55 -23.71
N LEU A 330 0.17 6.15 -22.56
CA LEU A 330 -1.18 6.52 -22.16
C LEU A 330 -1.35 8.04 -22.02
N ARG A 331 -0.35 8.72 -21.45
CA ARG A 331 -0.36 10.18 -21.30
C ARG A 331 -0.31 10.89 -22.64
N ILE A 332 0.55 10.47 -23.57
CA ILE A 332 0.57 11.02 -24.93
C ILE A 332 -0.79 10.80 -25.61
N ALA A 333 -1.37 9.61 -25.46
CA ALA A 333 -2.66 9.28 -26.05
C ALA A 333 -3.84 10.07 -25.44
N GLY A 334 -3.77 10.43 -24.15
CA GLY A 334 -4.77 11.28 -23.49
C GLY A 334 -4.72 12.74 -23.92
N ASN A 335 -3.56 13.24 -24.35
CA ASN A 335 -3.34 14.61 -24.80
C ASN A 335 -3.53 14.78 -26.33
N ALA A 336 -3.96 13.74 -27.05
CA ALA A 336 -3.99 13.71 -28.51
C ALA A 336 -5.12 14.54 -29.17
N GLU A 337 -5.94 15.28 -28.42
CA GLU A 337 -6.88 16.25 -29.00
C GLU A 337 -6.11 17.39 -29.69
N GLY A 338 -5.97 17.29 -31.02
CA GLY A 338 -5.22 18.25 -31.85
C GLY A 338 -3.78 17.83 -32.21
N SER A 339 -3.35 16.61 -31.85
CA SER A 339 -2.03 16.07 -32.17
C SER A 339 -1.99 15.35 -33.53
N THR A 340 -0.82 15.32 -34.19
CA THR A 340 -0.53 14.50 -35.38
C THR A 340 -0.28 13.02 -35.06
N THR A 341 -0.30 12.63 -33.78
CA THR A 341 0.00 11.26 -33.33
C THR A 341 -1.21 10.33 -33.46
N ASN A 342 -1.08 9.25 -34.23
CA ASN A 342 -2.10 8.19 -34.40
C ASN A 342 -2.15 7.20 -33.21
N ILE A 343 -2.08 7.68 -31.96
CA ILE A 343 -2.17 6.83 -30.77
C ILE A 343 -3.40 7.16 -29.95
N THR A 344 -4.20 6.14 -29.64
CA THR A 344 -5.35 6.22 -28.75
C THR A 344 -5.07 5.46 -27.46
N PRO A 345 -5.72 5.78 -26.33
CA PRO A 345 -5.59 5.01 -25.09
C PRO A 345 -5.90 3.52 -25.31
N ALA A 346 -6.92 3.21 -26.12
CA ALA A 346 -7.26 1.85 -26.50
C ALA A 346 -6.14 1.14 -27.26
N SER A 347 -5.46 1.82 -28.18
CA SER A 347 -4.31 1.25 -28.90
C SER A 347 -3.12 0.97 -27.97
N ALA A 348 -2.82 1.88 -27.03
CA ALA A 348 -1.73 1.69 -26.06
C ALA A 348 -2.00 0.51 -25.12
N ILE A 349 -3.25 0.36 -24.65
CA ILE A 349 -3.68 -0.81 -23.85
C ILE A 349 -3.50 -2.09 -24.65
N ARG A 350 -3.90 -2.08 -25.92
CA ARG A 350 -3.72 -3.25 -26.80
C ARG A 350 -2.25 -3.64 -26.94
N ASP A 351 -1.37 -2.65 -27.12
CA ASP A 351 0.07 -2.88 -27.17
C ASP A 351 0.54 -3.56 -25.88
N ALA A 352 0.14 -3.06 -24.71
CA ALA A 352 0.48 -3.66 -23.41
C ALA A 352 -0.01 -5.11 -23.27
N LEU A 353 -1.28 -5.41 -23.61
CA LEU A 353 -1.85 -6.75 -23.50
C LEU A 353 -1.17 -7.76 -24.43
N SER A 354 -0.69 -7.31 -25.60
CA SER A 354 0.00 -8.14 -26.59
C SER A 354 1.45 -8.49 -26.24
N THR A 355 2.01 -7.90 -25.18
CA THR A 355 3.41 -8.12 -24.78
C THR A 355 3.65 -9.48 -24.12
N HIS A 356 2.58 -10.16 -23.67
CA HIS A 356 2.63 -11.35 -22.83
C HIS A 356 3.37 -11.14 -21.49
N ASP A 357 3.60 -9.88 -21.09
CA ASP A 357 4.22 -9.53 -19.83
C ASP A 357 3.14 -9.30 -18.76
N ALA A 358 3.22 -10.04 -17.64
CA ALA A 358 2.19 -10.01 -16.60
C ALA A 358 1.98 -8.61 -15.98
N GLY A 359 3.05 -7.82 -15.85
CA GLY A 359 2.96 -6.46 -15.31
C GLY A 359 2.30 -5.51 -16.29
N LEU A 360 2.65 -5.57 -17.58
CA LEU A 360 2.02 -4.72 -18.61
C LEU A 360 0.56 -5.09 -18.84
N ILE A 361 0.21 -6.39 -18.82
CA ILE A 361 -1.18 -6.83 -18.87
C ILE A 361 -1.96 -6.26 -17.68
N ALA A 362 -1.41 -6.34 -16.47
CA ALA A 362 -2.04 -5.80 -15.26
C ALA A 362 -2.28 -4.28 -15.38
N ALA A 363 -1.25 -3.52 -15.75
CA ALA A 363 -1.36 -2.07 -15.93
C ALA A 363 -2.38 -1.69 -17.01
N GLY A 364 -2.45 -2.46 -18.10
CA GLY A 364 -3.48 -2.30 -19.14
C GLY A 364 -4.90 -2.52 -18.60
N CYS A 365 -5.10 -3.58 -17.81
CA CYS A 365 -6.38 -3.89 -17.18
C CYS A 365 -6.80 -2.85 -16.12
N GLU A 366 -5.87 -2.35 -15.30
CA GLU A 366 -6.14 -1.26 -14.35
C GLU A 366 -6.59 0.02 -15.06
N THR A 367 -5.96 0.34 -16.20
CA THR A 367 -6.33 1.50 -17.01
C THR A 367 -7.76 1.37 -17.56
N LEU A 368 -8.18 0.15 -17.95
CA LEU A 368 -9.53 -0.12 -18.45
C LEU A 368 -10.62 0.12 -17.39
N ALA A 369 -10.32 -0.04 -16.10
CA ALA A 369 -11.29 0.09 -15.02
C ALA A 369 -11.92 1.51 -14.94
N GLY A 370 -11.22 2.53 -15.46
CA GLY A 370 -11.71 3.91 -15.53
C GLY A 370 -12.37 4.30 -16.87
N MET A 371 -12.39 3.40 -17.85
CA MET A 371 -12.86 3.68 -19.22
C MET A 371 -14.34 3.34 -19.43
N ASP A 372 -14.95 4.01 -20.41
CA ASP A 372 -16.32 3.69 -20.83
C ASP A 372 -16.40 2.38 -21.64
N SER A 373 -17.62 1.86 -21.81
CA SER A 373 -17.83 0.57 -22.49
C SER A 373 -17.37 0.56 -23.97
N THR A 374 -17.33 1.70 -24.64
CA THR A 374 -16.91 1.82 -26.04
C THR A 374 -15.39 1.76 -26.13
N GLN A 375 -14.70 2.51 -25.28
CA GLN A 375 -13.23 2.47 -25.16
C GLN A 375 -12.73 1.07 -24.77
N VAL A 376 -13.42 0.41 -23.82
CA VAL A 376 -13.09 -0.95 -23.41
C VAL A 376 -13.24 -1.94 -24.57
N ARG A 377 -14.34 -1.86 -25.33
CA ARG A 377 -14.55 -2.69 -26.54
C ARG A 377 -13.47 -2.46 -27.59
N GLU A 378 -13.07 -1.20 -27.80
CA GLU A 378 -12.02 -0.84 -28.74
C GLU A 378 -10.66 -1.43 -28.33
N ALA A 379 -10.31 -1.34 -27.05
CA ALA A 379 -9.03 -1.83 -26.53
C ALA A 379 -8.93 -3.35 -26.59
N LEU A 380 -9.97 -4.05 -26.13
CA LEU A 380 -9.94 -5.50 -25.93
C LEU A 380 -10.21 -6.32 -27.20
N GLY A 381 -10.81 -5.75 -28.24
CA GLY A 381 -11.02 -6.43 -29.53
C GLY A 381 -11.60 -7.85 -29.41
N ASN A 382 -11.41 -8.67 -30.45
CA ASN A 382 -11.78 -10.09 -30.40
C ASN A 382 -10.55 -10.93 -30.01
N GLY A 383 -10.63 -11.68 -28.91
CA GLY A 383 -9.64 -12.69 -28.54
C GLY A 383 -8.47 -12.21 -27.68
N MET A 384 -8.28 -10.90 -27.47
CA MET A 384 -7.15 -10.36 -26.68
C MET A 384 -7.13 -10.87 -25.25
N ILE A 385 -8.29 -10.93 -24.58
CA ILE A 385 -8.39 -11.47 -23.21
C ILE A 385 -7.88 -12.91 -23.17
N LYS A 386 -8.29 -13.74 -24.14
CA LYS A 386 -7.88 -15.14 -24.20
C LYS A 386 -6.37 -15.27 -24.43
N GLU A 387 -5.82 -14.47 -25.33
CA GLU A 387 -4.40 -14.42 -25.63
C GLU A 387 -3.57 -13.97 -24.42
N ALA A 388 -3.93 -12.84 -23.80
CA ALA A 388 -3.28 -12.35 -22.58
C ALA A 388 -3.32 -13.41 -21.47
N ARG A 389 -4.47 -14.08 -21.27
CA ARG A 389 -4.62 -15.13 -20.26
C ARG A 389 -3.69 -16.32 -20.48
N THR A 390 -3.42 -16.72 -21.73
CA THR A 390 -2.54 -17.85 -22.02
C THR A 390 -1.06 -17.61 -21.66
N ALA A 391 -0.66 -16.35 -21.50
CA ALA A 391 0.70 -15.99 -21.09
C ALA A 391 0.91 -16.03 -19.55
N LEU A 392 -0.17 -16.08 -18.78
CA LEU A 392 -0.14 -15.92 -17.33
C LEU A 392 -0.08 -17.27 -16.61
N HIS A 393 0.77 -17.36 -15.60
CA HIS A 393 0.82 -18.50 -14.71
C HIS A 393 -0.26 -18.36 -13.62
N PRO A 394 -1.08 -19.39 -13.35
CA PRO A 394 -2.32 -19.28 -12.56
C PRO A 394 -2.13 -18.85 -11.09
N ILE A 395 -0.97 -19.12 -10.50
CA ILE A 395 -0.65 -18.75 -9.10
C ILE A 395 0.27 -17.53 -9.06
N ARG A 396 1.44 -17.61 -9.70
CA ARG A 396 2.41 -16.52 -9.81
C ARG A 396 1.82 -15.19 -10.26
N ASP A 397 0.93 -15.19 -11.24
CA ASP A 397 0.37 -13.97 -11.85
C ASP A 397 -1.10 -13.76 -11.45
N LEU A 398 -1.49 -14.24 -10.27
CA LEU A 398 -2.88 -14.25 -9.80
C LEU A 398 -3.52 -12.87 -9.82
N GLU A 399 -2.81 -11.83 -9.38
CA GLU A 399 -3.30 -10.44 -9.40
C GLU A 399 -3.63 -9.98 -10.83
N THR A 400 -2.74 -10.24 -11.78
CA THR A 400 -2.97 -9.94 -13.21
C THR A 400 -4.18 -10.70 -13.75
N ILE A 401 -4.37 -11.96 -13.33
CA ILE A 401 -5.53 -12.77 -13.74
C ILE A 401 -6.83 -12.17 -13.20
N GLN A 402 -6.86 -11.73 -11.93
CA GLN A 402 -8.02 -11.08 -11.33
C GLN A 402 -8.37 -9.77 -12.06
N LEU A 403 -7.37 -8.94 -12.36
CA LEU A 403 -7.55 -7.72 -13.15
C LEU A 403 -8.08 -8.01 -14.57
N LEU A 404 -7.65 -9.11 -15.18
CA LEU A 404 -8.12 -9.54 -16.48
C LEU A 404 -9.57 -10.06 -16.43
N ASP A 405 -9.94 -10.76 -15.36
CA ASP A 405 -11.32 -11.20 -15.09
C ASP A 405 -12.27 -10.00 -14.89
N ASP A 406 -11.81 -8.97 -14.17
CA ASP A 406 -12.52 -7.69 -13.99
C ASP A 406 -12.75 -7.00 -15.34
N ALA A 407 -11.72 -6.92 -16.19
CA ALA A 407 -11.82 -6.35 -17.53
C ALA A 407 -12.79 -7.15 -18.43
N GLU A 408 -12.78 -8.49 -18.33
CA GLU A 408 -13.72 -9.37 -19.03
C GLU A 408 -15.17 -9.16 -18.57
N ALA A 409 -15.38 -9.01 -17.25
CA ALA A 409 -16.69 -8.72 -16.70
C ALA A 409 -17.20 -7.34 -17.16
N GLN A 410 -16.35 -6.32 -17.15
CA GLN A 410 -16.67 -4.97 -17.64
C GLN A 410 -17.05 -5.00 -19.12
N LEU A 411 -16.27 -5.68 -19.98
CA LEU A 411 -16.55 -5.84 -21.41
C LEU A 411 -17.92 -6.48 -21.65
N ALA A 412 -18.28 -7.45 -20.81
CA ALA A 412 -19.54 -8.17 -20.92
C ALA A 412 -20.72 -7.52 -20.17
N GLY A 413 -20.52 -6.37 -19.51
CA GLY A 413 -21.54 -5.70 -18.70
C GLY A 413 -22.00 -6.50 -17.47
N ARG A 414 -21.11 -7.32 -16.91
CA ARG A 414 -21.35 -8.17 -15.73
C ARG A 414 -20.80 -7.50 -14.47
N PRO A 415 -21.31 -7.81 -13.26
CA PRO A 415 -20.69 -7.39 -12.02
C PRO A 415 -19.26 -7.95 -11.93
N ARG A 416 -18.39 -7.24 -11.20
CA ARG A 416 -17.02 -7.71 -10.94
C ARG A 416 -17.07 -9.08 -10.24
N PRO A 417 -16.28 -10.06 -10.71
CA PRO A 417 -16.22 -11.38 -10.10
C PRO A 417 -15.70 -11.30 -8.67
N MET A 418 -16.26 -12.15 -7.80
CA MET A 418 -15.70 -12.38 -6.48
C MET A 418 -14.65 -13.47 -6.60
N HIS A 419 -13.38 -13.10 -6.40
CA HIS A 419 -12.28 -14.04 -6.45
C HIS A 419 -12.17 -14.85 -5.16
N THR A 420 -11.86 -16.13 -5.30
CA THR A 420 -11.53 -17.01 -4.18
C THR A 420 -10.05 -17.33 -4.23
N ALA A 421 -9.44 -17.56 -3.07
CA ALA A 421 -8.07 -17.95 -2.98
C ALA A 421 -7.83 -19.28 -3.73
N PRO A 422 -6.64 -19.46 -4.35
CA PRO A 422 -6.32 -20.72 -4.99
C PRO A 422 -6.30 -21.88 -3.97
N PRO A 423 -6.38 -23.13 -4.45
CA PRO A 423 -6.21 -24.30 -3.59
C PRO A 423 -4.90 -24.22 -2.80
N PHE A 424 -4.95 -24.69 -1.56
CA PHE A 424 -3.79 -24.76 -0.69
C PHE A 424 -2.64 -25.53 -1.36
N ASN A 425 -1.47 -24.92 -1.44
CA ASN A 425 -0.34 -25.46 -2.21
C ASN A 425 1.03 -25.29 -1.52
N HIS A 426 1.07 -24.69 -0.33
CA HIS A 426 2.32 -24.42 0.39
C HIS A 426 2.21 -24.79 1.88
N PRO A 427 2.50 -26.06 2.23
CA PRO A 427 2.44 -26.49 3.62
C PRO A 427 3.54 -25.86 4.47
N ILE A 428 3.20 -25.56 5.73
CA ILE A 428 4.16 -25.04 6.71
C ILE A 428 5.29 -26.07 6.95
N HIS A 429 6.52 -25.63 6.73
CA HIS A 429 7.72 -26.43 6.99
C HIS A 429 7.96 -26.57 8.50
N ARG A 430 7.41 -27.62 9.11
CA ARG A 430 7.48 -27.86 10.57
C ARG A 430 8.90 -27.95 11.12
N ASP A 431 9.80 -28.61 10.41
CA ASP A 431 11.20 -28.74 10.84
C ASP A 431 11.87 -27.36 10.93
N ARG A 432 11.59 -26.49 9.95
CA ARG A 432 12.05 -25.11 9.93
C ARG A 432 11.44 -24.30 11.08
N LEU A 433 10.13 -24.38 11.23
CA LEU A 433 9.42 -23.68 12.30
C LEU A 433 9.92 -24.08 13.69
N SER A 434 10.32 -25.34 13.89
CA SER A 434 10.74 -25.87 15.21
C SER A 434 11.95 -25.17 15.83
N TYR A 435 12.81 -24.54 15.01
CA TYR A 435 13.98 -23.81 15.48
C TYR A 435 13.82 -22.28 15.41
N LEU A 436 12.74 -21.77 14.83
CA LEU A 436 12.47 -20.34 14.76
C LEU A 436 11.95 -19.87 16.12
N GLN A 437 12.69 -18.96 16.74
CA GLN A 437 12.31 -18.38 18.02
C GLN A 437 11.56 -17.07 17.80
N GLN A 438 10.67 -16.74 18.74
CA GLN A 438 10.09 -15.42 18.83
C GLN A 438 11.20 -14.37 18.91
N ASP A 439 11.05 -13.30 18.14
CA ASP A 439 12.00 -12.20 18.01
C ASP A 439 13.37 -12.59 17.41
N GLN A 440 13.47 -13.73 16.71
CA GLN A 440 14.66 -14.06 15.91
C GLN A 440 14.97 -12.94 14.92
N LYS A 441 16.22 -12.49 14.91
CA LYS A 441 16.62 -11.30 14.15
C LYS A 441 17.10 -11.62 12.74
N TYR A 442 16.80 -10.69 11.84
CA TYR A 442 17.30 -10.64 10.47
C TYR A 442 17.81 -9.25 10.15
N ARG A 443 18.99 -9.17 9.56
CA ARG A 443 19.56 -7.92 9.07
C ARG A 443 19.34 -7.79 7.58
N ILE A 444 18.73 -6.69 7.18
CA ILE A 444 18.63 -6.23 5.80
C ILE A 444 19.72 -5.16 5.61
N ALA A 445 20.81 -5.51 4.95
CA ALA A 445 21.79 -4.52 4.51
C ALA A 445 21.24 -3.83 3.25
N THR A 446 21.04 -2.52 3.30
CA THR A 446 20.53 -1.73 2.17
C THR A 446 21.57 -0.74 1.65
N THR A 447 21.29 -0.12 0.50
CA THR A 447 22.07 1.02 -0.01
C THR A 447 22.05 2.26 0.89
N LYS A 448 21.15 2.32 1.88
CA LYS A 448 21.02 3.43 2.83
C LYS A 448 21.51 3.09 4.25
N GLY A 449 21.86 1.83 4.50
CA GLY A 449 22.26 1.34 5.82
C GLY A 449 21.55 0.04 6.21
N ASP A 450 21.75 -0.39 7.45
CA ASP A 450 21.21 -1.65 7.95
C ASP A 450 19.85 -1.44 8.64
N ILE A 451 18.91 -2.34 8.35
CA ILE A 451 17.62 -2.46 9.05
C ILE A 451 17.57 -3.82 9.72
N ILE A 452 17.27 -3.88 11.01
CA ILE A 452 17.15 -5.12 11.78
C ILE A 452 15.69 -5.41 12.06
N LEU A 453 15.21 -6.56 11.58
CA LEU A 453 13.88 -7.09 11.83
C LEU A 453 13.93 -8.16 12.90
N ALA A 454 12.85 -8.31 13.66
CA ALA A 454 12.59 -9.43 14.56
C ALA A 454 11.28 -10.11 14.14
N ILE A 455 11.35 -11.40 13.80
CA ILE A 455 10.18 -12.17 13.33
C ILE A 455 9.28 -12.60 14.49
N GLU A 456 8.00 -12.83 14.18
CA GLU A 456 6.91 -13.15 15.11
C GLU A 456 6.28 -14.52 14.74
N PRO A 457 7.01 -15.65 14.82
CA PRO A 457 6.51 -16.97 14.45
C PRO A 457 5.31 -17.44 15.28
N ASP A 458 5.11 -16.92 16.49
CA ASP A 458 3.92 -17.22 17.30
C ASP A 458 2.64 -16.65 16.69
N ALA A 459 2.74 -15.53 15.96
CA ALA A 459 1.60 -14.86 15.31
C ALA A 459 1.43 -15.28 13.85
N ALA A 460 2.53 -15.51 13.13
CA ALA A 460 2.54 -15.85 11.72
C ALA A 460 3.56 -16.96 11.41
N PRO A 461 3.32 -18.20 11.89
CA PRO A 461 4.26 -19.32 11.77
C PRO A 461 4.57 -19.72 10.32
N GLY A 462 3.55 -19.80 9.46
CA GLY A 462 3.73 -20.17 8.05
C GLY A 462 4.56 -19.14 7.29
N THR A 463 4.23 -17.87 7.49
CA THR A 463 4.92 -16.74 6.89
C THR A 463 6.35 -16.61 7.38
N SER A 464 6.58 -16.77 8.68
CA SER A 464 7.93 -16.70 9.27
C SER A 464 8.82 -17.83 8.74
N ALA A 465 8.28 -19.06 8.62
CA ALA A 465 9.00 -20.18 8.05
C ALA A 465 9.31 -19.99 6.56
N ALA A 466 8.38 -19.42 5.78
CA ALA A 466 8.60 -19.11 4.37
C ALA A 466 9.66 -18.00 4.20
N PHE A 467 9.58 -16.93 4.99
CA PHE A 467 10.56 -15.85 4.97
C PHE A 467 11.97 -16.35 5.30
N ASP A 468 12.15 -17.13 6.38
CA ASP A 468 13.43 -17.77 6.72
C ASP A 468 13.94 -18.66 5.58
N SER A 469 13.04 -19.39 4.89
CA SER A 469 13.38 -20.21 3.73
C SER A 469 13.91 -19.38 2.56
N LEU A 470 13.24 -18.27 2.25
CA LEU A 470 13.63 -17.36 1.17
C LEU A 470 14.94 -16.63 1.49
N VAL A 471 15.15 -16.21 2.74
CA VAL A 471 16.43 -15.65 3.19
C VAL A 471 17.55 -16.68 3.06
N ALA A 472 17.34 -17.91 3.54
CA ALA A 472 18.35 -18.98 3.43
C ALA A 472 18.69 -19.34 1.97
N ALA A 473 17.76 -19.13 1.04
CA ALA A 473 17.96 -19.31 -0.40
C ALA A 473 18.61 -18.10 -1.09
N GLY A 474 18.91 -17.01 -0.38
CA GLY A 474 19.44 -15.77 -0.96
C GLY A 474 18.44 -15.04 -1.87
N TYR A 475 17.13 -15.32 -1.72
CA TYR A 475 16.11 -14.80 -2.65
C TYR A 475 16.05 -13.27 -2.69
N TYR A 476 16.22 -12.62 -1.55
CA TYR A 476 16.06 -11.17 -1.43
C TYR A 476 17.27 -10.36 -1.86
N ASP A 477 18.43 -11.01 -2.00
CA ASP A 477 19.70 -10.34 -2.31
C ASP A 477 19.65 -9.69 -3.70
N GLY A 478 20.02 -8.41 -3.76
CA GLY A 478 19.99 -7.62 -4.98
C GLY A 478 18.59 -7.14 -5.41
N LYS A 479 17.52 -7.46 -4.66
CA LYS A 479 16.17 -6.99 -4.98
C LYS A 479 15.94 -5.57 -4.49
N ALA A 480 15.15 -4.81 -5.24
CA ALA A 480 14.83 -3.44 -4.94
C ALA A 480 13.60 -3.28 -4.02
N PHE A 481 13.59 -2.19 -3.26
CA PHE A 481 12.38 -1.55 -2.78
C PHE A 481 11.71 -0.84 -3.96
N HIS A 482 10.80 -1.55 -4.63
CA HIS A 482 10.16 -1.09 -5.86
C HIS A 482 9.04 -0.09 -5.61
N ARG A 483 8.51 -0.02 -4.38
CA ARG A 483 7.42 0.89 -4.01
C ARG A 483 7.68 1.48 -2.64
N ILE A 484 7.84 2.80 -2.60
CA ILE A 484 7.95 3.59 -1.37
C ILE A 484 6.83 4.64 -1.40
N VAL A 485 5.98 4.64 -0.38
CA VAL A 485 4.98 5.67 -0.16
C VAL A 485 5.30 6.36 1.16
N PRO A 486 5.71 7.65 1.13
CA PRO A 486 5.96 8.44 2.33
C PRO A 486 4.83 8.32 3.35
N ASP A 487 5.17 8.13 4.63
CA ASP A 487 4.26 7.92 5.75
C ASP A 487 3.21 6.81 5.53
N PHE A 488 3.59 5.78 4.80
CA PHE A 488 2.77 4.60 4.70
C PHE A 488 3.66 3.37 4.70
N VAL A 489 4.40 3.13 3.62
CA VAL A 489 4.98 1.81 3.41
C VAL A 489 6.22 1.83 2.51
N ALA A 490 7.20 1.00 2.86
CA ALA A 490 8.32 0.62 2.00
C ALA A 490 8.17 -0.87 1.62
N GLN A 491 8.04 -1.19 0.34
CA GLN A 491 7.74 -2.54 -0.15
C GLN A 491 8.84 -3.09 -1.06
N GLY A 492 9.22 -4.34 -0.80
CA GLY A 492 10.31 -5.05 -1.48
C GLY A 492 9.99 -6.52 -1.72
N GLY A 493 10.95 -7.26 -2.27
CA GLY A 493 10.82 -8.70 -2.50
C GLY A 493 10.04 -9.09 -3.76
N CYS A 494 9.70 -8.14 -4.64
CA CYS A 494 9.08 -8.43 -5.92
C CYS A 494 10.02 -9.27 -6.82
N PRO A 495 9.54 -10.35 -7.45
CA PRO A 495 10.36 -11.16 -8.36
C PRO A 495 10.78 -10.37 -9.61
N ARG A 496 9.97 -9.38 -10.02
CA ARG A 496 10.11 -8.60 -11.25
C ARG A 496 10.64 -7.18 -11.05
N GLY A 497 10.45 -6.62 -9.86
CA GLY A 497 10.81 -5.24 -9.52
C GLY A 497 9.76 -4.18 -9.91
N ASP A 498 8.62 -4.56 -10.48
CA ASP A 498 7.54 -3.63 -10.87
C ASP A 498 6.29 -3.74 -9.99
N GLY A 499 6.35 -4.50 -8.89
CA GLY A 499 5.25 -4.72 -7.96
C GLY A 499 4.35 -5.90 -8.30
N TYR A 500 4.39 -6.40 -9.54
CA TYR A 500 3.56 -7.53 -9.96
C TYR A 500 4.27 -8.88 -9.79
N GLY A 501 3.47 -9.93 -9.68
CA GLY A 501 3.91 -11.32 -9.62
C GLY A 501 4.32 -11.79 -8.22
N GLY A 502 4.23 -13.09 -8.02
CA GLY A 502 4.57 -13.77 -6.78
C GLY A 502 5.42 -15.02 -7.00
N MET A 503 5.29 -15.97 -6.08
CA MET A 503 5.86 -17.31 -6.23
C MET A 503 4.89 -18.22 -6.98
N ASN A 504 5.34 -19.41 -7.36
CA ASN A 504 4.45 -20.46 -7.90
C ASN A 504 3.60 -21.15 -6.81
N TRP A 505 3.49 -20.52 -5.64
CA TRP A 505 2.78 -20.97 -4.45
C TRP A 505 2.22 -19.75 -3.70
N THR A 506 1.23 -19.98 -2.84
CA THR A 506 0.59 -18.95 -2.01
C THR A 506 0.47 -19.43 -0.57
N MET A 507 0.48 -18.50 0.37
CA MET A 507 0.28 -18.75 1.79
C MET A 507 -1.07 -18.24 2.25
N ARG A 508 -1.55 -18.82 3.35
CA ARG A 508 -2.75 -18.38 4.05
C ARG A 508 -2.48 -17.10 4.84
N THR A 509 -3.45 -16.20 4.90
CA THR A 509 -3.38 -15.02 5.75
C THR A 509 -3.35 -15.42 7.23
N GLU A 510 -2.37 -14.95 7.99
CA GLU A 510 -2.21 -15.21 9.42
C GLU A 510 -2.42 -13.90 10.19
N ILE A 511 -3.37 -13.89 11.13
CA ILE A 511 -3.80 -12.68 11.83
C ILE A 511 -3.45 -12.81 13.29
N GLY A 512 -2.59 -11.90 13.75
CA GLY A 512 -2.23 -11.73 15.15
C GLY A 512 -2.95 -10.56 15.82
N LEU A 513 -2.81 -10.47 17.14
CA LEU A 513 -3.40 -9.41 17.97
C LEU A 513 -2.75 -8.03 17.77
N ARG A 514 -1.53 -7.98 17.22
CA ARG A 514 -0.80 -6.74 16.97
C ARG A 514 -1.16 -6.20 15.59
N GLY A 515 -1.54 -4.92 15.54
CA GLY A 515 -1.84 -4.23 14.29
C GLY A 515 -0.60 -3.72 13.56
N PHE A 516 -0.81 -3.04 12.45
CA PHE A 516 0.22 -2.39 11.65
C PHE A 516 0.57 -1.01 12.19
N THR A 517 1.49 -0.98 13.16
CA THR A 517 2.13 0.23 13.69
C THR A 517 3.42 0.54 12.92
N PRO A 518 4.03 1.74 13.07
CA PRO A 518 5.36 2.01 12.51
C PRO A 518 6.35 0.91 12.89
N GLY A 519 7.16 0.49 11.92
CA GLY A 519 8.10 -0.63 12.04
C GLY A 519 7.47 -2.01 11.90
N ALA A 520 6.14 -2.18 11.88
CA ALA A 520 5.54 -3.49 11.59
C ALA A 520 5.90 -3.94 10.17
N VAL A 521 6.11 -5.25 9.98
CA VAL A 521 6.44 -5.85 8.69
C VAL A 521 5.37 -6.86 8.33
N GLY A 522 4.79 -6.68 7.13
CA GLY A 522 3.77 -7.58 6.59
C GLY A 522 4.10 -8.11 5.21
N VAL A 523 3.26 -9.02 4.72
CA VAL A 523 3.39 -9.65 3.40
C VAL A 523 2.31 -9.12 2.48
N ALA A 524 2.68 -8.72 1.26
CA ALA A 524 1.73 -8.26 0.26
C ALA A 524 0.92 -9.44 -0.32
N SER A 525 -0.30 -9.16 -0.76
CA SER A 525 -1.26 -10.18 -1.21
C SER A 525 -2.13 -9.63 -2.35
N ALA A 526 -2.49 -10.48 -3.31
CA ALA A 526 -3.50 -10.24 -4.34
C ALA A 526 -4.93 -10.53 -3.83
N GLY A 527 -5.19 -10.16 -2.56
CA GLY A 527 -6.37 -10.59 -1.81
C GLY A 527 -6.04 -11.67 -0.79
N ARG A 528 -7.03 -11.99 0.03
CA ARG A 528 -6.84 -12.87 1.19
C ARG A 528 -6.37 -14.27 0.77
N ASP A 529 -5.44 -14.84 1.54
CA ASP A 529 -4.85 -16.16 1.33
C ASP A 529 -4.09 -16.29 -0.01
N THR A 530 -3.38 -15.22 -0.39
CA THR A 530 -2.57 -15.15 -1.61
C THR A 530 -1.16 -14.60 -1.39
N GLU A 531 -0.76 -14.45 -0.12
CA GLU A 531 0.57 -14.01 0.29
C GLU A 531 1.67 -14.89 -0.32
N SER A 532 2.84 -14.31 -0.59
CA SER A 532 3.99 -15.10 -1.07
C SER A 532 5.33 -14.55 -0.59
N CYS A 533 6.03 -13.78 -1.42
CA CYS A 533 7.43 -13.40 -1.23
C CYS A 533 7.64 -11.91 -1.03
N GLN A 534 6.70 -11.08 -1.48
CA GLN A 534 6.76 -9.63 -1.35
C GLN A 534 6.41 -9.22 0.07
N PHE A 535 7.25 -8.42 0.71
CA PHE A 535 7.00 -7.90 2.06
C PHE A 535 7.07 -6.39 2.07
N PHE A 536 6.53 -5.81 3.14
CA PHE A 536 6.49 -4.38 3.33
C PHE A 536 6.78 -3.98 4.77
N LEU A 537 7.47 -2.86 4.94
CA LEU A 537 7.74 -2.21 6.23
C LEU A 537 6.82 -0.99 6.38
N MET A 538 6.16 -0.89 7.52
CA MET A 538 5.30 0.23 7.85
C MET A 538 6.12 1.45 8.26
N LEU A 539 5.95 2.56 7.54
CA LEU A 539 6.58 3.85 7.87
C LEU A 539 5.69 4.72 8.78
N ALA A 540 4.39 4.49 8.77
CA ALA A 540 3.42 5.10 9.67
C ALA A 540 2.35 4.05 10.07
N PRO A 541 1.44 4.32 11.02
CA PRO A 541 0.39 3.36 11.35
C PRO A 541 -0.55 3.12 10.16
N ALA A 542 -0.96 1.88 9.94
CA ALA A 542 -2.00 1.54 8.98
C ALA A 542 -3.07 0.58 9.55
N PRO A 543 -3.88 1.03 10.52
CA PRO A 543 -4.99 0.24 11.06
C PRO A 543 -5.92 -0.39 9.99
N HIS A 544 -6.10 0.24 8.84
CA HIS A 544 -6.89 -0.31 7.74
C HIS A 544 -6.34 -1.62 7.13
N LEU A 545 -5.08 -1.99 7.41
CA LEU A 545 -4.48 -3.27 7.03
C LEU A 545 -4.73 -4.38 8.06
N ASP A 546 -5.09 -4.03 9.30
CA ASP A 546 -5.29 -5.00 10.38
C ASP A 546 -6.39 -6.02 10.01
N GLY A 547 -6.06 -7.29 10.15
CA GLY A 547 -6.94 -8.41 9.81
C GLY A 547 -7.19 -8.59 8.31
N ARG A 548 -6.47 -7.87 7.45
CA ARG A 548 -6.48 -8.07 5.99
C ARG A 548 -5.15 -8.60 5.47
N TYR A 549 -4.07 -8.29 6.16
CA TYR A 549 -2.71 -8.69 5.80
C TYR A 549 -2.04 -9.40 6.96
N THR A 550 -1.11 -10.30 6.61
CA THR A 550 -0.27 -10.99 7.58
C THR A 550 0.85 -10.08 8.06
N ARG A 551 0.92 -9.85 9.38
CA ARG A 551 2.08 -9.25 10.06
C ARG A 551 2.94 -10.37 10.62
N PHE A 552 4.21 -10.41 10.25
CA PHE A 552 5.11 -11.51 10.65
C PHE A 552 6.41 -11.04 11.30
N ALA A 553 6.69 -9.74 11.32
CA ALA A 553 7.90 -9.20 11.95
C ALA A 553 7.71 -7.73 12.34
N HIS A 554 8.70 -7.19 13.03
CA HIS A 554 8.82 -5.75 13.28
C HIS A 554 10.28 -5.29 13.25
N VAL A 555 10.50 -4.02 12.90
CA VAL A 555 11.81 -3.36 12.93
C VAL A 555 12.21 -3.12 14.39
N VAL A 556 13.39 -3.60 14.77
CA VAL A 556 13.99 -3.37 16.10
C VAL A 556 15.16 -2.38 16.05
N SER A 557 15.72 -2.12 14.87
CA SER A 557 16.76 -1.12 14.64
C SER A 557 16.79 -0.69 13.17
N GLY A 558 17.17 0.56 12.88
CA GLY A 558 17.23 1.11 11.51
C GLY A 558 15.90 1.67 10.99
N MET A 559 15.02 2.16 11.87
CA MET A 559 13.77 2.82 11.43
C MET A 559 14.05 4.11 10.66
N ASP A 560 15.07 4.86 11.10
CA ASP A 560 15.60 6.03 10.40
C ASP A 560 16.13 5.68 9.00
N VAL A 561 16.77 4.51 8.85
CA VAL A 561 17.18 3.99 7.54
C VAL A 561 15.96 3.66 6.68
N ALA A 562 14.95 3.01 7.24
CA ALA A 562 13.71 2.68 6.53
C ALA A 562 12.97 3.92 6.02
N GLU A 563 12.94 5.00 6.81
CA GLU A 563 12.36 6.30 6.43
C GLU A 563 13.15 7.03 5.33
N MET A 564 14.45 6.73 5.19
CA MET A 564 15.32 7.30 4.15
C MET A 564 15.29 6.53 2.82
N LEU A 565 14.64 5.36 2.76
CA LEU A 565 14.54 4.57 1.53
C LEU A 565 13.82 5.35 0.44
N GLU A 566 14.32 5.22 -0.78
CA GLU A 566 13.76 5.76 -2.01
C GLU A 566 13.46 4.60 -2.98
N VAL A 567 12.54 4.81 -3.92
CA VAL A 567 12.23 3.78 -4.94
C VAL A 567 13.50 3.37 -5.68
N GLY A 568 13.76 2.08 -5.75
CA GLY A 568 14.94 1.50 -6.39
C GLY A 568 16.16 1.32 -5.48
N ASP A 569 16.09 1.70 -4.20
CA ASP A 569 17.08 1.27 -3.22
C ASP A 569 17.13 -0.26 -3.11
N ILE A 570 18.33 -0.80 -2.91
CA ILE A 570 18.59 -2.23 -3.04
C ILE A 570 18.79 -2.87 -1.66
N MET A 571 18.16 -4.03 -1.46
CA MET A 571 18.51 -4.98 -0.40
C MET A 571 19.79 -5.70 -0.84
N VAL A 572 20.94 -5.19 -0.42
CA VAL A 572 22.26 -5.73 -0.80
C VAL A 572 22.38 -7.17 -0.33
N HIS A 573 21.96 -7.44 0.91
CA HIS A 573 21.96 -8.79 1.48
C HIS A 573 20.95 -8.88 2.64
N ILE A 574 20.27 -10.03 2.78
CA ILE A 574 19.49 -10.35 3.99
C ILE A 574 20.07 -11.59 4.66
N ALA A 575 20.33 -11.51 5.96
CA ALA A 575 20.83 -12.63 6.74
C ALA A 575 20.17 -12.73 8.11
N ARG A 576 19.98 -13.96 8.59
CA ARG A 576 19.68 -14.24 10.00
C ARG A 576 20.86 -13.78 10.86
N THR A 577 20.58 -13.14 11.99
CA THR A 577 21.59 -12.67 12.94
C THR A 577 21.33 -13.21 14.34
N ASP A 578 22.40 -13.40 15.11
CA ASP A 578 22.35 -13.89 16.50
C ASP A 578 21.67 -12.91 17.48
#